data_AF-A0A959Y4X4-F1
#
_entry.id   AF-A0A959Y4X4-F1
#
_cell.length_a   1.000
_cell.length_b   1.000
_cell.length_c   1.000
_cell.angle_alpha   90.00
_cell.angle_beta   90.00
_cell.angle_gamma   90.00
#
_symmetry.space_group_name_H-M   'P 1'
#
loop_
_entity.id
_entity.type
_entity.pdbx_description
1 polymer ?
#
loop_
_entity_poly.entity_id
_entity_poly.type
_entity_poly.pdbx_seq_one_letter_code
_entity_poly.pdbx_strand_id
1 'polypeptide(L)'
;ASQFEDNPQRKTPVSLIASSSPDIYQKPGTDELYFRGSRSENMVYFVDGVKISGRLSGVPPVSIASMTIYTGGLPARYGDVTGGVVAIETKSYYDLYLQRKAGIR
;
A
#
# COMPACT_ATOMS: atom_id res chain seq x y z
N ALA A 1 2.70 -11.55 6.19
CA ALA A 1 3.58 -11.62 4.99
C ALA A 1 3.02 -12.52 3.89
N SER A 2 2.45 -13.69 4.21
CA SER A 2 1.90 -14.65 3.22
C SER A 2 0.92 -14.04 2.21
N GLN A 3 0.05 -13.13 2.66
CA GLN A 3 -0.95 -12.46 1.81
C GLN A 3 -0.36 -11.68 0.61
N PHE A 4 0.92 -11.27 0.67
CA PHE A 4 1.60 -10.60 -0.44
C PHE A 4 2.43 -11.57 -1.29
N GLU A 5 2.86 -12.68 -0.70
CA GLU A 5 3.70 -13.67 -1.36
C GLU A 5 2.89 -14.53 -2.35
N ASP A 6 1.66 -14.91 -1.97
CA ASP A 6 0.80 -15.78 -2.77
C ASP A 6 -0.11 -15.03 -3.75
N ASN A 7 -0.12 -13.69 -3.70
CA ASN A 7 -0.99 -12.89 -4.56
C ASN A 7 -0.40 -12.77 -5.99
N PRO A 8 -1.14 -13.15 -7.05
CA PRO A 8 -0.68 -13.01 -8.44
C PRO A 8 -0.43 -11.55 -8.85
N GLN A 9 -1.08 -10.59 -8.18
CA GLN A 9 -0.93 -9.15 -8.41
C GLN A 9 0.24 -8.51 -7.62
N ARG A 10 1.13 -9.31 -7.02
CA ARG A 10 2.31 -8.84 -6.29
C ARG A 10 3.36 -8.09 -7.13
N LYS A 11 3.22 -8.04 -8.46
CA LYS A 11 4.20 -7.39 -9.34
C LYS A 11 4.20 -5.87 -9.21
N THR A 12 3.03 -5.30 -8.91
CA THR A 12 2.87 -3.85 -8.74
C THR A 12 2.13 -3.57 -7.44
N PRO A 13 2.60 -2.66 -6.59
CA PRO A 13 1.93 -2.36 -5.33
C PRO A 13 0.53 -1.77 -5.56
N VAL A 14 0.35 -1.03 -6.67
CA VAL A 14 -0.93 -0.42 -7.06
C VAL A 14 -2.01 -1.48 -7.33
N SER A 15 -1.71 -2.50 -8.11
CA SER A 15 -2.66 -3.60 -8.36
C SER A 15 -3.00 -4.34 -7.08
N LEU A 16 -2.01 -4.54 -6.22
CA LEU A 16 -2.23 -5.21 -4.95
C LEU A 16 -3.19 -4.42 -4.04
N ILE A 17 -3.02 -3.09 -3.98
CA ILE A 17 -3.96 -2.19 -3.28
C ILE A 17 -5.36 -2.31 -3.87
N ALA A 18 -5.50 -2.30 -5.19
CA ALA A 18 -6.80 -2.42 -5.85
C ALA A 18 -7.49 -3.76 -5.54
N SER A 19 -6.74 -4.87 -5.44
CA SER A 19 -7.30 -6.17 -5.08
C SER A 19 -7.67 -6.33 -3.60
N SER A 20 -7.23 -5.41 -2.74
CA SER A 20 -7.43 -5.55 -1.29
C SER A 20 -8.87 -5.28 -0.84
N SER A 21 -9.62 -4.46 -1.60
CA SER A 21 -10.99 -4.07 -1.25
C SER A 21 -11.78 -3.63 -2.49
N PRO A 22 -13.08 -3.97 -2.59
CA PRO A 22 -13.94 -3.55 -3.70
C PRO A 22 -14.19 -2.03 -3.76
N ASP A 23 -13.94 -1.30 -2.67
CA ASP A 23 -14.08 0.16 -2.59
C ASP A 23 -12.99 0.92 -3.39
N ILE A 24 -12.01 0.19 -3.91
CA ILE A 24 -10.82 0.72 -4.57
C ILE A 24 -10.88 0.33 -6.04
N TYR A 25 -10.90 1.34 -6.89
CA TYR A 25 -10.85 1.16 -8.33
C TYR A 25 -9.49 1.58 -8.88
N GLN A 26 -8.83 0.70 -9.63
CA GLN A 26 -7.66 1.04 -10.43
C GLN A 26 -8.07 1.24 -11.88
N LYS A 27 -7.67 2.37 -12.47
CA LYS A 27 -7.87 2.58 -13.90
C LYS A 27 -6.88 1.72 -14.70
N PRO A 28 -7.37 0.87 -15.62
CA PRO A 28 -6.50 -0.03 -16.40
C PRO A 28 -5.40 0.73 -17.15
N GLY A 29 -4.18 0.17 -17.12
CA GLY A 29 -3.02 0.76 -17.81
C GLY A 29 -2.42 1.99 -17.14
N THR A 30 -2.92 2.39 -15.96
CA THR A 30 -2.39 3.51 -15.18
C THR A 30 -2.14 3.12 -13.72
N ASP A 31 -1.35 3.94 -13.03
CA ASP A 31 -1.14 3.82 -11.58
C ASP A 31 -2.17 4.62 -10.76
N GLU A 32 -3.23 5.14 -11.41
CA GLU A 32 -4.28 5.92 -10.78
C GLU A 32 -5.23 5.01 -9.98
N LEU A 33 -5.42 5.34 -8.71
CA LEU A 33 -6.37 4.70 -7.83
C LEU A 33 -7.49 5.68 -7.43
N TYR A 34 -8.69 5.14 -7.27
CA TYR A 34 -9.87 5.88 -6.87
C TYR A 34 -10.51 5.17 -5.68
N PHE A 35 -10.63 5.90 -4.57
CA PHE A 35 -11.17 5.40 -3.31
C PHE A 35 -12.59 5.94 -3.15
N ARG A 36 -13.60 5.05 -3.21
CA ARG A 36 -15.02 5.44 -3.07
C ARG A 36 -15.44 6.65 -3.92
N GLY A 37 -14.93 6.72 -5.16
CA GLY A 37 -15.22 7.81 -6.11
C GLY A 37 -14.38 9.08 -5.95
N SER A 38 -13.45 9.14 -4.99
CA SER A 38 -12.49 10.23 -4.87
C SER A 38 -11.46 10.19 -5.99
N ARG A 39 -10.96 11.37 -6.39
CA ARG A 39 -9.89 11.54 -7.38
C ARG A 39 -8.55 10.99 -6.86
N SER A 40 -7.69 10.57 -7.79
CA SER A 40 -6.33 10.07 -7.54
C SER A 40 -5.40 11.08 -6.87
N GLU A 41 -5.63 12.39 -7.03
CA GLU A 41 -4.83 13.44 -6.38
C GLU A 41 -5.19 13.63 -4.90
N ASN A 42 -6.40 13.21 -4.49
CA ASN A 42 -6.91 13.37 -3.13
C ASN A 42 -6.57 12.18 -2.22
N MET A 43 -5.77 11.25 -2.71
CA MET A 43 -5.24 10.13 -1.95
C MET A 43 -3.75 10.30 -1.75
N VAL A 44 -3.26 9.75 -0.65
CA VAL A 44 -1.86 9.91 -0.25
C VAL A 44 -1.30 8.57 0.21
N TYR A 45 -0.06 8.31 -0.18
CA TYR A 45 0.72 7.19 0.32
C TYR A 45 1.55 7.66 1.51
N PHE A 46 1.58 6.86 2.56
CA PHE A 46 2.55 6.99 3.64
C PHE A 46 3.47 5.79 3.57
N VAL A 47 4.78 6.02 3.47
CA VAL A 47 5.78 4.96 3.51
C VAL A 47 6.63 5.22 4.74
N ASP A 48 6.61 4.29 5.70
CA ASP A 48 7.33 4.41 6.97
C ASP A 48 7.04 5.75 7.68
N GLY A 49 5.79 6.22 7.59
CA GLY A 49 5.33 7.49 8.15
C GLY A 49 5.61 8.75 7.30
N VAL A 50 6.32 8.64 6.18
CA VAL A 50 6.61 9.77 5.28
C VAL A 50 5.52 9.91 4.22
N LYS A 51 4.94 11.11 4.10
CA LYS A 51 3.96 11.46 3.06
C LYS A 51 4.62 11.45 1.68
N ILE A 52 4.17 10.56 0.81
CA ILE A 52 4.50 10.54 -0.61
C ILE A 52 3.29 11.04 -1.38
N SER A 53 3.46 12.18 -2.04
CA SER A 53 2.42 12.81 -2.87
C SER A 53 2.53 12.32 -4.31
N GLY A 54 1.39 12.07 -4.95
CA GLY A 54 1.31 11.56 -6.31
C GLY A 54 1.54 10.05 -6.39
N ARG A 55 2.38 9.60 -7.35
CA ARG A 55 2.60 8.17 -7.60
C ARG A 55 3.49 7.53 -6.54
N LEU A 56 3.09 6.34 -6.08
CA LEU A 56 3.94 5.47 -5.26
C LEU A 56 5.20 5.07 -6.05
N SER A 57 6.33 5.71 -5.74
CA SER A 57 7.63 5.45 -6.37
C SER A 57 8.62 4.95 -5.33
N GLY A 58 9.52 4.05 -5.75
CA GLY A 58 10.66 3.63 -4.94
C GLY A 58 10.39 2.52 -3.92
N VAL A 59 9.18 1.93 -3.88
CA VAL A 59 8.85 0.82 -2.97
C VAL A 59 8.59 -0.47 -3.76
N PRO A 60 9.58 -1.39 -3.82
CA PRO A 60 9.37 -2.73 -4.35
C PRO A 60 8.32 -3.50 -3.53
N PRO A 61 7.44 -4.30 -4.16
CA PRO A 61 6.47 -5.11 -3.43
C PRO A 61 7.08 -6.08 -2.42
N VAL A 62 8.28 -6.59 -2.70
CA VAL A 62 8.99 -7.54 -1.82
C VAL A 62 9.49 -6.92 -0.51
N SER A 63 9.70 -5.60 -0.49
CA SER A 63 10.17 -4.88 0.71
C SER A 63 9.01 -4.46 1.62
N ILE A 64 7.76 -4.65 1.21
CA ILE A 64 6.59 -4.33 2.03
C ILE A 64 6.42 -5.43 3.08
N ALA A 65 6.37 -5.04 4.36
CA ALA A 65 6.02 -5.95 5.45
C ALA A 65 4.50 -5.97 5.65
N SER A 66 3.90 -4.78 5.69
CA SER A 66 2.47 -4.60 5.89
C SER A 66 1.95 -3.40 5.13
N MET A 67 0.66 -3.43 4.85
CA MET A 67 -0.06 -2.36 4.17
C MET A 67 -1.40 -2.20 4.86
N THR A 68 -1.71 -0.97 5.27
CA THR A 68 -2.99 -0.59 5.87
C THR A 68 -3.64 0.44 4.99
N ILE A 69 -4.89 0.20 4.64
CA ILE A 69 -5.63 1.02 3.68
C ILE A 69 -6.84 1.62 4.35
N TYR A 70 -6.95 2.94 4.29
CA TYR A 70 -8.07 3.72 4.77
C TYR A 70 -8.81 4.30 3.57
N THR A 71 -10.00 3.77 3.28
CA THR A 71 -10.85 4.20 2.16
C THR A 71 -11.76 5.39 2.51
N GLY A 72 -11.67 5.90 3.74
CA GLY A 72 -12.48 6.98 4.30
C GLY A 72 -12.38 6.97 5.83
N GLY A 73 -13.07 7.89 6.52
CA GLY A 73 -13.08 7.94 8.00
C GLY A 73 -11.68 8.02 8.61
N LEU A 74 -10.82 8.84 7.99
CA LEU A 74 -9.38 8.84 8.21
C LEU A 74 -9.02 9.37 9.60
N PRO A 75 -8.11 8.72 10.34
CA PRO A 75 -7.57 9.27 11.58
C PRO A 75 -6.88 10.62 11.37
N ALA A 76 -7.05 11.56 12.30
CA ALA A 76 -6.54 12.94 12.19
C ALA A 76 -5.01 13.04 11.97
N ARG A 77 -4.25 12.00 12.35
CA ARG A 77 -2.78 11.93 12.13
C ARG A 77 -2.37 12.02 10.66
N TYR A 78 -3.28 11.65 9.75
CA TYR A 78 -3.03 11.66 8.31
C TYR A 78 -3.68 12.86 7.62
N GLY A 79 -3.94 13.96 8.34
CA GLY A 79 -4.71 15.12 7.87
C GLY A 79 -4.33 15.65 6.49
N ASP A 80 -5.16 16.57 5.97
CA ASP A 80 -5.03 17.11 4.60
C ASP A 80 -5.15 16.02 3.51
N VAL A 81 -6.05 15.05 3.74
CA VAL A 81 -6.40 13.99 2.77
C VAL A 81 -7.90 13.73 2.86
N THR A 82 -8.59 13.75 1.70
CA THR A 82 -10.05 13.63 1.62
C THR A 82 -10.53 12.36 0.92
N GLY A 83 -9.67 11.69 0.14
CA GLY A 83 -10.02 10.47 -0.58
C GLY A 83 -9.72 9.20 0.20
N GLY A 84 -8.43 8.95 0.46
CA GLY A 84 -7.98 7.75 1.15
C GLY A 84 -6.49 7.76 1.41
N VAL A 85 -6.06 6.91 2.34
CA VAL A 85 -4.65 6.78 2.71
C VAL A 85 -4.22 5.34 2.62
N VAL A 86 -3.07 5.13 1.99
CA VAL A 86 -2.38 3.84 1.97
C VAL A 86 -1.12 4.00 2.81
N ALA A 87 -1.12 3.42 3.99
CA ALA A 87 0.05 3.35 4.86
C ALA A 87 0.80 2.05 4.61
N ILE A 88 2.08 2.16 4.28
CA ILE A 88 2.98 1.08 3.93
C ILE A 88 4.10 1.08 4.95
N GLU A 89 4.34 -0.09 5.54
CA GLU A 89 5.49 -0.32 6.42
C GLU A 89 6.43 -1.28 5.71
N THR A 90 7.69 -0.88 5.58
CA THR A 90 8.73 -1.70 4.99
C THR A 90 9.27 -2.73 5.97
N LYS A 91 9.87 -3.81 5.44
CA LYS A 91 10.50 -4.85 6.25
C LYS A 91 11.66 -4.27 7.03
N SER A 92 11.59 -4.40 8.34
CA SER A 92 12.68 -4.04 9.23
C SER A 92 13.78 -5.11 9.18
N TYR A 93 14.95 -4.77 9.74
CA TYR A 93 16.03 -5.74 9.94
C TYR A 93 15.56 -6.99 10.70
N TYR A 94 14.72 -6.81 11.74
CA TYR A 94 14.23 -7.92 12.54
C TYR A 94 13.32 -8.85 11.75
N ASP A 95 12.47 -8.32 10.86
CA ASP A 95 11.60 -9.15 10.01
C ASP A 95 12.42 -10.05 9.09
N LEU A 96 13.46 -9.50 8.47
CA LEU A 96 14.38 -10.26 7.61
C LEU A 96 15.19 -11.28 8.40
N TYR A 97 15.65 -10.90 9.59
CA TYR A 97 16.39 -11.79 10.49
C TYR A 97 15.54 -12.98 10.95
N LEU A 98 14.30 -12.71 11.37
CA LEU A 98 13.35 -13.74 11.78
C LEU A 98 12.96 -14.63 10.59
N GLN A 99 12.72 -14.06 9.41
CA GLN A 99 12.46 -14.84 8.19
C GLN A 99 13.64 -15.76 7.85
N ARG A 100 14.88 -15.26 7.96
CA ARG A 100 16.09 -16.07 7.75
C ARG A 100 16.24 -17.17 8.78
N LYS A 101 15.99 -16.89 10.06
CA LYS A 101 16.03 -17.88 11.15
C LYS A 101 14.93 -18.92 11.04
N ALA A 102 13.75 -18.51 10.59
CA ALA A 102 12.59 -19.38 10.43
C ALA A 102 12.79 -20.45 9.35
N GLY A 103 13.75 -20.26 8.43
CA GLY A 103 14.33 -21.35 7.64
C GLY A 103 13.34 -22.20 6.82
N ILE A 104 12.18 -21.65 6.47
CA ILE A 104 11.22 -22.28 5.56
C ILE A 104 10.93 -21.28 4.46
N ARG A 105 11.48 -21.56 3.29
CA ARG A 105 11.01 -21.01 2.02
C ARG A 105 10.79 -22.16 1.08
#